data_AF-A0A9D9D3K9-F1
#
_entry.id   AF-A0A9D9D3K9-F1
#
_cell.length_a   1.000
_cell.length_b   1.000
_cell.length_c   1.000
_cell.angle_alpha   90.00
_cell.angle_beta   90.00
_cell.angle_gamma   90.00
#
_symmetry.space_group_name_H-M   'P 1'
#
loop_
_entity.id
_entity.type
_entity.pdbx_description
1 polymer ?
#
loop_
_entity_poly.entity_id
_entity_poly.type
_entity_poly.pdbx_seq_one_letter_code
_entity_poly.pdbx_strand_id
1 'polypeptide(L)'
;MVKFDPRVKLFIIIALLVIIFVKTNLLFQSIILLLFVLFLIVSKYLNRVIDSVRLFLVFIPLTLTIHVIFTSLNFSIGGVRFTFSYEGLLVSIMFTIRLLNLFLVSGFAFNWINGIELIDSVYSILCPLKKLKFPVDDLFMIIFIGIRFFPIVKREVKDIDQSYRNFFNVDRNSTVIGRIKEFKNILSPLMVYILKKADTLSLSMYIRGYGKGKRTYYKRLKFVLKDWILFLLITSFAITIIYV
;
A
#
# COMPACT_ATOMS: atom_id res chain seq x y z
N MET A 1 -11.33 19.13 5.30
CA MET A 1 -10.41 18.07 4.81
C MET A 1 -10.08 18.38 3.35
N VAL A 2 -8.84 18.78 3.06
CA VAL A 2 -8.45 19.18 1.70
C VAL A 2 -8.40 17.92 0.82
N LYS A 3 -9.31 17.81 -0.14
CA LYS A 3 -9.33 16.73 -1.12
C LYS A 3 -8.32 17.07 -2.21
N PHE A 4 -7.15 16.47 -2.15
CA PHE A 4 -6.15 16.51 -3.22
C PHE A 4 -6.45 15.47 -4.28
N ASP A 5 -6.02 15.74 -5.51
CA ASP A 5 -6.15 14.79 -6.60
C ASP A 5 -5.36 13.50 -6.30
N PRO A 6 -5.96 12.31 -6.49
CA PRO A 6 -5.32 11.02 -6.24
C PRO A 6 -3.96 10.83 -6.92
N ARG A 7 -3.83 11.32 -8.15
CA ARG A 7 -2.58 11.24 -8.94
C ARG A 7 -1.43 11.97 -8.24
N VAL A 8 -1.73 13.13 -7.67
CA VAL A 8 -0.75 13.96 -6.98
C VAL A 8 -0.34 13.27 -5.67
N LYS A 9 -1.29 12.73 -4.90
CA LYS A 9 -0.97 11.92 -3.71
C LYS A 9 -0.02 10.77 -4.04
N LEU A 10 -0.32 10.01 -5.09
CA LEU A 10 0.51 8.88 -5.51
C LEU A 10 1.92 9.36 -5.92
N PHE A 11 2.02 10.42 -6.73
CA PHE A 11 3.29 11.00 -7.13
C PHE A 11 4.14 11.40 -5.91
N ILE A 12 3.53 12.03 -4.91
CA ILE A 12 4.20 12.49 -3.70
C ILE A 12 4.73 11.33 -2.88
N ILE A 13 3.92 10.30 -2.69
CA ILE A 13 4.33 9.10 -1.97
C ILE A 13 5.55 8.48 -2.65
N ILE A 14 5.50 8.32 -3.97
CA ILE A 14 6.64 7.78 -4.74
C ILE A 14 7.86 8.70 -4.63
N ALA A 15 7.69 10.02 -4.78
CA ALA A 15 8.77 10.98 -4.67
C ALA A 15 9.43 10.93 -3.30
N LEU A 16 8.65 10.88 -2.21
CA LEU A 16 9.16 10.74 -0.84
C LEU A 16 9.95 9.45 -0.66
N LEU A 17 9.45 8.33 -1.20
CA LEU A 17 10.17 7.05 -1.16
C LEU A 17 11.51 7.14 -1.91
N VAL A 18 11.53 7.73 -3.10
CA VAL A 18 12.76 7.91 -3.89
C VAL A 18 13.77 8.79 -3.15
N ILE A 19 13.33 9.91 -2.57
CA ILE A 19 14.19 10.85 -1.82
C ILE A 19 14.94 10.16 -0.67
N ILE A 20 14.31 9.22 0.02
CA ILE A 20 14.94 8.46 1.12
C ILE A 20 16.11 7.59 0.62
N PHE A 21 16.08 7.16 -0.65
CA PHE A 21 17.14 6.34 -1.25
C PHE A 21 18.29 7.16 -1.84
N VAL A 22 18.03 8.37 -2.35
CA VAL A 22 19.03 9.19 -3.05
C VAL A 22 20.22 9.51 -2.15
N LYS A 23 19.97 9.95 -0.91
CA LYS A 23 21.04 10.29 0.04
C LYS A 23 21.12 9.33 1.21
N THR A 24 22.33 8.82 1.44
CA THR A 24 22.62 7.86 2.52
C THR A 24 23.06 8.53 3.82
N ASN A 25 23.47 9.79 3.79
CA ASN A 25 24.05 10.51 4.94
C ASN A 25 23.14 10.49 6.18
N LEU A 26 23.76 10.27 7.35
CA LEU A 26 23.07 10.21 8.65
C LEU A 26 22.28 11.50 8.94
N LEU A 27 22.92 12.66 8.79
CA LEU A 27 22.30 13.97 9.02
C LEU A 27 21.08 14.19 8.13
N PHE A 28 21.15 13.75 6.88
CA PHE A 28 20.05 13.91 5.94
C PHE A 28 18.84 13.06 6.36
N GLN A 29 19.07 11.81 6.75
CA GLN A 29 18.00 10.91 7.16
C GLN A 29 17.36 11.34 8.48
N SER A 30 18.12 11.89 9.42
CA SER A 30 17.58 12.41 10.68
C SER A 30 16.75 13.67 10.47
N ILE A 31 17.19 14.59 9.60
CA ILE A 31 16.42 15.80 9.24
C ILE A 31 15.09 15.42 8.57
N ILE A 32 15.12 14.49 7.60
CA ILE A 32 13.89 14.00 6.95
C ILE A 32 12.96 13.36 7.95
N LEU A 33 13.49 12.52 8.84
CA LEU A 33 12.70 11.86 9.87
C LEU A 33 11.99 12.90 10.75
N LEU A 34 12.73 13.90 11.22
CA LEU A 34 12.20 14.96 12.07
C LEU A 34 11.11 15.76 11.35
N LEU A 35 11.37 16.20 10.12
CA LEU A 35 10.39 16.93 9.31
C LEU A 35 9.13 16.09 9.05
N PHE A 36 9.30 14.81 8.74
CA PHE A 36 8.18 13.91 8.46
C PHE A 36 7.35 13.64 9.72
N VAL A 37 8.00 13.39 10.86
CA VAL A 37 7.29 13.22 12.15
C VAL A 37 6.54 14.50 12.53
N LEU A 38 7.16 15.67 12.36
CA LEU A 38 6.50 16.96 12.62
C LEU A 38 5.28 17.15 11.71
N PHE A 39 5.40 16.82 10.43
CA PHE A 39 4.28 16.80 9.50
C PHE A 39 3.15 15.85 9.93
N LEU A 40 3.47 14.65 10.42
CA LEU A 40 2.49 13.69 10.91
C LEU A 40 1.76 14.17 12.17
N ILE A 41 2.46 14.87 13.06
CA ILE A 41 1.89 15.49 14.27
C ILE A 41 0.91 16.59 13.87
N VAL A 42 1.35 17.56 13.04
CA VAL A 42 0.53 18.67 12.57
C VAL A 42 -0.71 18.17 11.82
N SER A 43 -0.55 17.13 11.00
CA SER A 43 -1.64 16.57 10.22
C SER A 43 -2.59 15.68 11.04
N LYS A 44 -2.29 15.38 12.32
CA LYS A 44 -3.03 14.43 13.18
C LYS A 44 -3.14 13.03 12.56
N TYR A 45 -2.12 12.60 11.80
CA TYR A 45 -2.03 11.25 11.23
C TYR A 45 -1.11 10.33 12.04
N LEU A 46 -0.32 10.86 12.97
CA LEU A 46 0.69 10.12 13.73
C LEU A 46 0.16 8.78 14.29
N ASN A 47 -0.94 8.82 15.07
CA ASN A 47 -1.47 7.60 15.70
C ASN A 47 -1.90 6.55 14.67
N ARG A 48 -2.60 6.96 13.60
CA ARG A 48 -3.03 6.04 12.53
C ARG A 48 -1.85 5.40 11.81
N VAL A 49 -0.79 6.17 11.56
CA VAL A 49 0.44 5.67 10.92
C VAL A 49 1.16 4.71 11.85
N ILE A 50 1.35 5.06 13.13
CA ILE A 50 1.97 4.17 14.12
C ILE A 50 1.19 2.87 14.25
N ASP A 51 -0.13 2.92 14.28
CA ASP A 51 -0.96 1.71 14.34
C ASP A 51 -0.82 0.84 13.10
N SER A 52 -0.71 1.45 11.92
CA SER A 52 -0.51 0.73 10.65
C SER A 52 0.86 0.07 10.56
N VAL A 53 1.86 0.65 11.21
CA VAL A 53 3.27 0.22 11.15
C VAL A 53 3.69 -0.51 12.43
N ARG A 54 2.80 -0.68 13.41
CA ARG A 54 3.11 -1.22 14.74
C ARG A 54 3.87 -2.55 14.67
N LEU A 55 3.44 -3.45 13.79
CA LEU A 55 4.12 -4.74 13.56
C LEU A 55 5.54 -4.55 13.01
N PHE A 56 5.73 -3.60 12.09
CA PHE A 56 7.03 -3.29 11.50
C PHE A 56 7.97 -2.56 12.47
N LEU A 57 7.45 -1.76 13.41
CA LEU A 57 8.26 -1.07 14.42
C LEU A 57 9.02 -2.06 15.33
N VAL A 58 8.46 -3.25 15.56
CA VAL A 58 9.13 -4.33 16.31
C VAL A 58 10.41 -4.80 15.61
N PHE A 59 10.49 -4.68 14.27
CA PHE A 59 11.69 -5.07 13.51
C PHE A 59 12.84 -4.07 13.64
N ILE A 60 12.60 -2.83 14.09
CA ILE A 60 13.64 -1.80 14.19
C ILE A 60 14.78 -2.21 15.13
N PRO A 61 14.54 -2.53 16.41
CA PRO A 61 15.62 -2.95 17.31
C PRO A 61 16.30 -4.24 16.83
N LEU A 62 15.56 -5.14 16.19
CA LEU A 62 16.10 -6.37 15.60
C LEU A 62 17.09 -6.05 14.48
N THR A 63 16.70 -5.19 13.53
CA THR A 63 17.57 -4.79 12.41
C THR A 63 18.81 -4.03 12.86
N LEU A 64 18.69 -3.17 13.87
CA LEU A 64 19.83 -2.49 14.47
C LEU A 64 20.82 -3.50 15.06
N THR A 65 20.33 -4.46 15.85
CA THR A 65 21.16 -5.48 16.49
C THR A 65 21.89 -6.32 15.45
N ILE A 66 21.18 -6.76 14.41
CA ILE A 66 21.76 -7.52 13.30
C ILE A 66 22.84 -6.68 12.59
N HIS A 67 22.54 -5.43 12.22
CA HIS A 67 23.52 -4.60 11.53
C HIS A 67 24.76 -4.31 12.37
N VAL A 68 24.62 -4.08 13.67
CA VAL A 68 25.76 -3.85 14.57
C VAL A 68 26.64 -5.10 14.63
N ILE A 69 26.06 -6.29 14.74
CA ILE A 69 26.81 -7.55 14.76
C ILE A 69 27.52 -7.77 13.42
N PHE A 70 26.81 -7.69 12.29
CA PHE A 70 27.39 -8.00 10.99
C PHE A 70 28.39 -6.95 10.49
N THR A 71 28.21 -5.67 10.83
CA THR A 71 29.11 -4.59 10.36
C THR A 71 30.34 -4.43 11.26
N SER A 72 30.28 -4.85 12.54
CA SER A 72 31.44 -4.84 13.44
C SER A 72 32.36 -6.06 13.28
N LEU A 73 31.91 -7.11 12.59
CA LEU A 73 32.72 -8.29 12.30
C LEU A 73 33.71 -8.01 11.16
N ASN A 74 34.87 -7.46 11.51
CA ASN A 74 36.06 -7.66 10.67
C ASN A 74 36.38 -9.16 10.69
N PHE A 75 36.10 -9.86 9.59
CA PHE A 75 36.40 -11.28 9.43
C PHE A 75 37.92 -11.49 9.37
N SER A 76 38.59 -11.50 10.52
CA SER A 76 39.90 -12.12 10.65
C SER A 76 39.69 -13.61 10.86
N ILE A 77 39.99 -14.43 9.84
CA ILE A 77 40.15 -15.87 10.01
C ILE A 77 41.08 -16.10 11.22
N GLY A 78 40.59 -16.78 12.27
CA GLY A 78 41.42 -17.27 13.37
C GLY A 78 41.17 -16.72 14.79
N GLY A 79 40.14 -15.92 15.05
CA GLY A 79 39.80 -15.56 16.43
C GLY A 79 38.70 -14.52 16.54
N VAL A 80 37.52 -14.94 17.01
CA VAL A 80 36.34 -14.07 17.17
C VAL A 80 36.62 -13.02 18.26
N ARG A 81 37.05 -11.83 17.85
CA ARG A 81 37.06 -10.65 18.71
C ARG A 81 35.89 -9.76 18.34
N PHE A 82 34.92 -9.65 19.25
CA PHE A 82 33.86 -8.65 19.16
C PHE A 82 34.46 -7.27 19.47
N THR A 83 35.14 -6.65 18.51
CA THR A 83 35.55 -5.25 18.65
C THR A 83 34.46 -4.36 18.05
N PHE A 84 33.81 -3.57 18.90
CA PHE A 84 32.90 -2.52 18.44
C PHE A 84 33.68 -1.51 17.58
N SER A 85 33.48 -1.55 16.26
CA SER A 85 33.97 -0.51 15.36
C SER A 85 33.00 0.67 15.37
N TYR A 86 33.52 1.87 15.62
CA TYR A 86 32.77 3.13 15.57
C TYR A 86 32.08 3.33 14.21
N GLU A 87 32.77 2.96 13.13
CA GLU A 87 32.23 3.03 11.76
C GLU A 87 31.05 2.08 11.57
N GLY A 88 31.14 0.86 12.10
CA GLY A 88 30.07 -0.13 12.00
C GLY A 88 28.80 0.29 12.75
N LEU A 89 28.95 1.00 13.87
CA LEU A 89 27.83 1.56 14.63
C LEU A 89 27.15 2.70 13.85
N LEU A 90 27.92 3.60 13.24
CA LEU A 90 27.36 4.68 12.41
C LEU A 90 26.57 4.14 11.22
N VAL A 91 27.14 3.18 10.49
CA VAL A 91 26.48 2.54 9.35
C VAL A 91 25.18 1.84 9.79
N SER A 92 25.21 1.14 10.93
CA SER A 92 24.04 0.46 11.47
C SER A 92 22.91 1.45 11.78
N ILE A 93 23.22 2.57 12.43
CA ILE A 93 22.24 3.62 12.74
C ILE A 93 21.67 4.23 11.45
N MET A 94 22.50 4.48 10.43
CA MET A 94 22.04 4.97 9.13
C MET A 94 21.02 4.02 8.50
N PHE A 95 21.31 2.71 8.46
CA PHE A 95 20.35 1.74 7.93
C PHE A 95 19.05 1.68 8.75
N THR A 96 19.15 1.71 10.09
CA THR A 96 17.97 1.69 10.96
C THR A 96 17.08 2.91 10.78
N ILE A 97 17.65 4.13 10.74
CA ILE A 97 16.88 5.36 10.51
C ILE A 97 16.24 5.36 9.12
N ARG A 98 16.96 4.90 8.10
CA ARG A 98 16.41 4.73 6.75
C ARG A 98 15.20 3.81 6.74
N LEU A 99 15.30 2.64 7.36
CA LEU A 99 14.19 1.68 7.44
C LEU A 99 12.99 2.28 8.19
N LEU A 100 13.23 2.99 9.29
CA LEU A 100 12.19 3.70 10.03
C LEU A 100 11.48 4.74 9.15
N ASN A 101 12.22 5.57 8.40
CA ASN A 101 11.65 6.52 7.44
C ASN A 101 10.80 5.84 6.36
N LEU A 102 11.31 4.75 5.78
CA LEU A 102 10.60 3.98 4.76
C LEU A 102 9.27 3.43 5.29
N PHE A 103 9.30 2.86 6.50
CA PHE A 103 8.10 2.33 7.14
C PHE A 103 7.10 3.43 7.49
N LEU A 104 7.53 4.58 8.01
CA LEU A 104 6.65 5.70 8.31
C LEU A 104 6.00 6.28 7.05
N VAL A 105 6.75 6.48 5.97
CA VAL A 105 6.20 6.98 4.69
C VAL A 105 5.23 5.97 4.08
N SER A 106 5.57 4.67 4.11
CA SER A 106 4.68 3.61 3.64
C SER A 106 3.38 3.54 4.47
N GLY A 107 3.47 3.59 5.80
CA GLY A 107 2.30 3.63 6.68
C GLY A 107 1.43 4.86 6.45
N PHE A 108 2.03 6.02 6.18
CA PHE A 108 1.30 7.21 5.76
C PHE A 108 0.59 7.01 4.42
N ALA A 109 1.27 6.43 3.43
CA ALA A 109 0.69 6.14 2.12
C ALA A 109 -0.57 5.29 2.21
N PHE A 110 -0.55 4.20 2.99
CA PHE A 110 -1.71 3.32 3.18
C PHE A 110 -2.92 4.03 3.82
N ASN A 111 -2.68 4.98 4.73
CA ASN A 111 -3.75 5.72 5.39
C ASN A 111 -4.27 6.92 4.58
N TRP A 112 -3.45 7.45 3.67
CA TRP A 112 -3.76 8.69 2.96
C TRP A 112 -4.49 8.47 1.63
N ILE A 113 -4.26 7.33 0.97
CA ILE A 113 -4.89 6.99 -0.31
C ILE A 113 -5.97 5.91 -0.15
N ASN A 114 -7.17 6.18 -0.67
CA ASN A 114 -8.25 5.19 -0.69
C ASN A 114 -8.00 4.17 -1.82
N GLY A 115 -8.44 2.91 -1.65
CA GLY A 115 -8.23 1.87 -2.66
C GLY A 115 -8.80 2.20 -4.05
N ILE A 116 -9.96 2.87 -4.11
CA ILE A 116 -10.58 3.33 -5.37
C ILE A 116 -9.76 4.49 -5.98
N GLU A 117 -9.29 5.42 -5.14
CA GLU A 117 -8.43 6.55 -5.57
C GLU A 117 -7.08 6.05 -6.11
N LEU A 118 -6.54 4.97 -5.54
CA LEU A 118 -5.33 4.34 -6.01
C LEU A 118 -5.53 3.78 -7.43
N ILE A 119 -6.61 3.04 -7.67
CA ILE A 119 -6.92 2.53 -9.03
C ILE A 119 -7.10 3.67 -10.02
N ASP A 120 -7.84 4.73 -9.66
CA ASP A 120 -8.02 5.93 -10.50
C ASP A 120 -6.65 6.55 -10.88
N SER A 121 -5.69 6.53 -9.95
CA SER A 121 -4.33 7.05 -10.17
C SER A 121 -3.53 6.14 -11.10
N VAL A 122 -3.55 4.82 -10.86
CA VAL A 122 -2.85 3.82 -11.68
C VAL A 122 -3.43 3.81 -13.10
N TYR A 123 -4.75 3.92 -13.26
CA TYR A 123 -5.42 4.07 -14.55
C TYR A 123 -4.85 5.21 -15.38
N SER A 124 -4.64 6.34 -14.71
CA SER A 124 -4.17 7.56 -15.34
C SER A 124 -2.72 7.43 -15.84
N ILE A 125 -1.89 6.69 -15.11
CA ILE A 125 -0.50 6.38 -15.47
C ILE A 125 -0.44 5.38 -16.64
N LEU A 126 -1.39 4.44 -16.71
CA LEU A 126 -1.46 3.44 -17.78
C LEU A 126 -2.19 3.93 -19.04
N CYS A 127 -2.97 5.00 -18.97
CA CYS A 127 -3.66 5.59 -20.12
C CYS A 127 -2.77 5.88 -21.36
N PRO A 128 -1.53 6.40 -21.25
CA PRO A 128 -0.65 6.57 -22.42
C PRO A 128 -0.34 5.26 -23.15
N LEU A 129 -0.39 4.12 -22.45
CA LEU A 129 -0.15 2.78 -23.02
C LEU A 129 -1.26 2.36 -24.00
N LYS A 130 -2.42 3.05 -23.99
CA LYS A 130 -3.47 2.84 -25.01
C LYS A 130 -2.97 3.09 -26.43
N LYS A 131 -1.97 3.97 -26.60
CA LYS A 131 -1.34 4.22 -27.92
C LYS A 131 -0.65 2.97 -28.49
N LEU A 132 -0.20 2.07 -27.61
CA LEU A 132 0.42 0.79 -27.96
C LEU A 132 -0.63 -0.33 -28.14
N LYS A 133 -1.91 0.02 -28.35
CA LYS A 133 -3.05 -0.91 -28.46
C LYS A 133 -3.29 -1.77 -27.21
N PHE A 134 -2.76 -1.37 -26.06
CA PHE A 134 -3.01 -2.06 -24.80
C PHE A 134 -4.44 -1.80 -24.29
N PRO A 135 -5.23 -2.82 -23.92
CA PRO A 135 -6.64 -2.70 -23.54
C PRO A 135 -6.83 -2.17 -22.10
N VAL A 136 -6.34 -0.95 -21.83
CA VAL A 136 -6.39 -0.32 -20.50
C VAL A 136 -7.85 -0.22 -20.00
N ASP A 137 -8.80 0.21 -20.84
CA ASP A 137 -10.17 0.48 -20.38
C ASP A 137 -10.89 -0.77 -19.89
N ASP A 138 -10.66 -1.91 -20.54
CA ASP A 138 -11.31 -3.17 -20.19
C ASP A 138 -10.65 -3.82 -18.96
N LEU A 139 -9.32 -3.72 -18.83
CA LEU A 139 -8.61 -4.17 -17.63
C LEU A 139 -9.08 -3.42 -16.38
N PHE A 140 -9.14 -2.10 -16.45
CA PHE A 140 -9.53 -1.30 -15.30
C PHE A 140 -11.00 -1.47 -14.94
N MET A 141 -11.88 -1.68 -15.93
CA MET A 141 -13.26 -2.07 -15.67
C MET A 141 -13.34 -3.32 -14.78
N ILE A 142 -12.62 -4.40 -15.13
CA ILE A 142 -12.63 -5.66 -14.37
C ILE A 142 -12.15 -5.40 -12.94
N ILE A 143 -11.07 -4.63 -12.77
CA ILE A 143 -10.52 -4.26 -11.46
C ILE A 143 -11.54 -3.45 -10.64
N PHE A 144 -12.19 -2.44 -11.23
CA PHE A 144 -13.20 -1.62 -10.54
C PHE A 144 -14.41 -2.44 -10.11
N ILE A 145 -14.90 -3.34 -10.98
CA ILE A 145 -15.98 -4.27 -10.65
C ILE A 145 -15.55 -5.15 -9.48
N GLY A 146 -14.35 -5.73 -9.54
CA GLY A 146 -13.79 -6.58 -8.49
C GLY A 146 -13.73 -5.88 -7.14
N ILE A 147 -13.15 -4.67 -7.06
CA ILE A 147 -13.07 -3.91 -5.80
C ILE A 147 -14.46 -3.56 -5.27
N ARG A 148 -15.42 -3.21 -6.13
CA ARG A 148 -16.79 -2.92 -5.69
C ARG A 148 -17.53 -4.19 -5.25
N PHE A 149 -17.19 -5.34 -5.82
CA PHE A 149 -17.80 -6.61 -5.49
C PHE A 149 -17.20 -7.23 -4.22
N PHE A 150 -15.95 -6.90 -3.88
CA PHE A 150 -15.27 -7.43 -2.70
C PHE A 150 -16.04 -7.24 -1.37
N PRO A 151 -16.59 -6.06 -1.03
CA PRO A 151 -17.42 -5.89 0.16
C PRO A 151 -18.72 -6.71 0.14
N ILE A 152 -19.26 -7.00 -1.04
CA ILE A 152 -20.47 -7.81 -1.20
C ILE A 152 -20.11 -9.27 -0.95
N VAL A 153 -19.06 -9.78 -1.60
CA VAL A 153 -18.53 -11.14 -1.39
C VAL A 153 -18.15 -11.36 0.07
N LYS A 154 -17.52 -10.39 0.73
CA LYS A 154 -17.17 -10.49 2.15
C LYS A 154 -18.40 -10.64 3.05
N ARG A 155 -19.53 -10.02 2.71
CA ARG A 155 -20.79 -10.19 3.44
C ARG A 155 -21.39 -11.56 3.16
N GLU A 156 -21.45 -11.95 1.89
CA GLU A 156 -21.96 -13.26 1.49
C GLU A 156 -21.20 -14.41 2.16
N VAL A 157 -19.86 -14.34 2.22
CA VAL A 157 -19.03 -15.32 2.93
C VAL A 157 -19.40 -15.40 4.41
N LYS A 158 -19.67 -14.26 5.07
CA LYS A 158 -20.06 -14.24 6.48
C LYS A 158 -21.45 -14.83 6.68
N ASP A 159 -22.39 -14.49 5.81
CA ASP A 159 -23.77 -14.97 5.91
C ASP A 159 -23.82 -16.50 5.67
N ILE A 160 -23.11 -17.00 4.66
CA ILE A 160 -22.95 -18.44 4.40
C ILE A 160 -22.26 -19.15 5.56
N ASP A 161 -21.16 -18.61 6.09
CA ASP A 161 -20.46 -19.21 7.23
C ASP A 161 -21.36 -19.27 8.47
N GLN A 162 -22.09 -18.20 8.77
CA GLN A 162 -23.01 -18.15 9.90
C GLN A 162 -24.17 -19.13 9.74
N SER A 163 -24.81 -19.18 8.57
CA SER A 163 -25.87 -20.16 8.28
C SER A 163 -25.35 -21.59 8.40
N TYR A 164 -24.21 -21.90 7.78
CA TYR A 164 -23.62 -23.24 7.84
C TYR A 164 -23.34 -23.68 9.29
N ARG A 165 -22.74 -22.82 10.10
CA ARG A 165 -22.46 -23.12 11.52
C ARG A 165 -23.72 -23.36 12.33
N ASN A 166 -24.76 -22.57 12.10
CA ASN A 166 -26.04 -22.72 12.79
C ASN A 166 -26.76 -24.02 12.41
N PHE A 167 -26.73 -24.41 11.13
CA PHE A 167 -27.38 -25.63 10.67
C PHE A 167 -26.69 -26.91 11.15
N PHE A 168 -25.36 -26.91 11.16
CA PHE A 168 -24.58 -28.12 11.48
C PHE A 168 -24.03 -28.12 12.92
N ASN A 169 -24.39 -27.14 13.74
CA ASN A 169 -23.89 -26.95 15.12
C ASN A 169 -22.36 -27.12 15.22
N VAL A 170 -21.63 -26.49 14.29
CA VAL A 170 -20.18 -26.64 14.21
C VAL A 170 -19.49 -25.69 15.17
N ASP A 171 -18.84 -26.24 16.18
CA ASP A 171 -18.04 -25.48 17.13
C ASP A 171 -16.86 -24.77 16.46
N ARG A 172 -16.59 -23.52 16.89
CA ARG A 172 -15.44 -22.74 16.39
C ARG A 172 -14.08 -23.33 16.79
N ASN A 173 -14.07 -24.27 17.73
CA ASN A 173 -12.89 -24.93 18.27
C ASN A 173 -12.43 -26.17 17.47
N SER A 174 -12.82 -26.30 16.20
CA SER A 174 -12.29 -27.37 15.35
C SER A 174 -10.79 -27.20 15.06
N THR A 175 -10.06 -28.33 15.05
CA THR A 175 -8.65 -28.44 14.63
C THR A 175 -8.46 -27.81 13.24
N VAL A 176 -7.25 -27.32 12.93
CA VAL A 176 -6.91 -26.72 11.62
C VAL A 176 -7.38 -27.58 10.43
N ILE A 177 -7.26 -28.90 10.55
CA ILE A 177 -7.72 -29.88 9.55
C ILE A 177 -9.24 -29.86 9.37
N GLY A 178 -10.01 -29.72 10.46
CA GLY A 178 -11.46 -29.58 10.43
C GLY A 178 -11.90 -28.31 9.70
N ARG A 179 -11.25 -27.18 9.99
CA ARG A 179 -11.52 -25.89 9.32
C ARG A 179 -11.30 -25.94 7.81
N ILE A 180 -10.26 -26.62 7.35
CA ILE A 180 -10.00 -26.79 5.91
C ILE A 180 -11.12 -27.61 5.26
N LYS A 181 -11.59 -28.67 5.92
CA LYS A 181 -12.70 -29.49 5.42
C LYS A 181 -14.01 -28.72 5.38
N GLU A 182 -14.29 -27.90 6.38
CA GLU A 182 -15.45 -27.00 6.43
C GLU A 182 -15.42 -25.94 5.32
N PHE A 183 -14.25 -25.41 4.99
CA PHE A 183 -14.10 -24.39 3.95
C PHE A 183 -14.61 -24.85 2.57
N LYS A 184 -14.44 -26.14 2.24
CA LYS A 184 -14.99 -26.74 1.02
C LYS A 184 -16.52 -26.56 0.91
N ASN A 185 -17.22 -26.68 2.04
CA ASN A 185 -18.68 -26.58 2.09
C ASN A 185 -19.17 -25.14 1.93
N ILE A 186 -18.39 -24.15 2.36
CA ILE A 186 -18.67 -22.72 2.14
C ILE A 186 -18.35 -22.30 0.70
N LEU A 187 -17.31 -22.89 0.10
CA LEU A 187 -16.85 -22.53 -1.24
C LEU A 187 -17.88 -22.87 -2.33
N SER A 188 -18.54 -24.03 -2.24
CA SER A 188 -19.54 -24.47 -3.22
C SER A 188 -20.72 -23.47 -3.39
N PRO A 189 -21.48 -23.11 -2.34
CA PRO A 189 -22.58 -22.16 -2.47
C PRO A 189 -22.09 -20.76 -2.84
N LEU A 190 -20.91 -20.35 -2.36
CA LEU A 190 -20.30 -19.08 -2.74
C LEU A 190 -20.01 -19.01 -4.25
N MET A 191 -19.50 -20.09 -4.84
CA MET A 191 -19.24 -20.15 -6.28
C MET A 191 -20.52 -20.03 -7.09
N VAL A 192 -21.58 -20.74 -6.70
CA VAL A 192 -22.90 -20.63 -7.34
C VAL A 192 -23.43 -19.19 -7.25
N TYR A 193 -23.29 -18.55 -6.10
CA TYR A 193 -23.66 -17.15 -5.92
C TYR A 193 -22.87 -16.22 -6.84
N ILE A 194 -21.54 -16.37 -6.90
CA ILE A 194 -20.67 -15.53 -7.72
C ILE A 194 -21.00 -15.69 -9.20
N LEU A 195 -21.25 -16.92 -9.68
CA LEU A 195 -21.63 -17.19 -11.07
C LEU A 195 -22.96 -16.53 -11.43
N LYS A 196 -24.02 -16.74 -10.63
CA LYS A 196 -25.31 -16.06 -10.82
C LYS A 196 -25.16 -14.54 -10.80
N LYS A 197 -24.28 -14.03 -9.95
CA LYS A 197 -24.04 -12.60 -9.85
C LYS A 197 -23.28 -12.05 -11.05
N ALA A 198 -22.34 -12.81 -11.60
CA ALA A 198 -21.65 -12.50 -12.84
C ALA A 198 -22.62 -12.48 -14.03
N ASP A 199 -23.54 -13.46 -14.12
CA ASP A 199 -24.55 -13.52 -15.18
C ASP A 199 -25.54 -12.36 -15.13
N THR A 200 -26.06 -12.07 -13.94
CA THR A 200 -26.97 -10.92 -13.76
C THR A 200 -26.27 -9.59 -14.05
N LEU A 201 -25.00 -9.46 -13.66
CA LEU A 201 -24.20 -8.28 -13.97
C LEU A 201 -23.94 -8.16 -15.47
N SER A 202 -23.50 -9.23 -16.13
CA SER A 202 -23.19 -9.22 -17.56
C SER A 202 -24.41 -8.89 -18.41
N LEU A 203 -25.57 -9.48 -18.10
CA LEU A 203 -26.84 -9.17 -18.76
C LEU A 203 -27.25 -7.70 -18.56
N SER A 204 -27.13 -7.20 -17.32
CA SER A 204 -27.41 -5.79 -17.01
C SER A 204 -26.48 -4.84 -17.78
N MET A 205 -25.22 -5.22 -17.95
CA MET A 205 -24.24 -4.44 -18.70
C MET A 205 -24.55 -4.46 -20.20
N TYR A 206 -24.96 -5.60 -20.74
CA TYR A 206 -25.38 -5.74 -22.13
C TYR A 206 -26.60 -4.86 -22.46
N ILE A 207 -27.64 -4.88 -21.62
CA ILE A 207 -28.86 -4.07 -21.80
C ILE A 207 -28.55 -2.57 -21.78
N ARG A 208 -27.58 -2.15 -20.95
CA ARG A 208 -27.12 -0.74 -20.89
C ARG A 208 -26.22 -0.34 -22.05
N GLY A 209 -25.99 -1.21 -23.04
CA GLY A 209 -25.13 -0.95 -24.19
C GLY A 209 -23.64 -0.93 -23.85
N TYR A 210 -23.24 -1.57 -22.74
CA TYR A 210 -21.83 -1.61 -22.36
C TYR A 210 -21.02 -2.41 -23.38
N GLY A 211 -19.90 -1.84 -23.87
CA GLY A 211 -19.05 -2.46 -24.89
C GLY A 211 -19.31 -1.98 -26.32
N LYS A 212 -20.32 -1.12 -26.54
CA LYS A 212 -20.59 -0.52 -27.85
C LYS A 212 -20.06 0.93 -27.89
N GLY A 213 -19.07 1.19 -28.75
CA GLY A 213 -18.59 2.55 -29.08
C GLY A 213 -17.55 3.16 -28.11
N LYS A 214 -17.22 4.44 -28.36
CA LYS A 214 -16.25 5.21 -27.56
C LYS A 214 -16.86 5.59 -26.20
N ARG A 215 -16.15 5.29 -25.11
CA ARG A 215 -16.59 5.58 -23.74
C ARG A 215 -16.35 7.04 -23.34
N THR A 216 -17.27 7.60 -22.58
CA THR A 216 -17.12 8.89 -21.89
C THR A 216 -17.03 8.69 -20.39
N TYR A 217 -16.25 9.53 -19.70
CA TYR A 217 -16.04 9.42 -18.25
C TYR A 217 -17.02 10.28 -17.46
N TYR A 218 -17.72 9.65 -16.52
CA TYR A 218 -18.64 10.34 -15.60
C TYR A 218 -17.90 11.18 -14.55
N LYS A 219 -16.87 10.62 -13.91
CA LYS A 219 -16.02 11.31 -12.95
C LYS A 219 -14.72 11.70 -13.63
N ARG A 220 -14.49 13.00 -13.82
CA ARG A 220 -13.21 13.53 -14.32
C ARG A 220 -12.40 14.07 -13.14
N LEU A 221 -11.17 13.58 -13.00
CA LEU A 221 -10.17 14.16 -12.11
C LEU A 221 -9.79 15.54 -12.67
N LYS A 222 -9.84 16.58 -11.83
CA LYS A 222 -9.55 17.96 -12.22
C LYS A 222 -8.52 18.52 -11.27
N PHE A 223 -7.36 18.86 -11.82
CA PHE A 223 -6.31 19.54 -11.07
C PHE A 223 -6.82 20.88 -10.55
N VAL A 224 -6.73 21.07 -9.25
CA VAL A 224 -7.00 22.34 -8.58
C VAL A 224 -5.67 23.08 -8.36
N LEU A 225 -5.69 24.40 -8.23
CA LEU A 225 -4.49 25.21 -7.95
C LEU A 225 -3.67 24.71 -6.74
N LYS A 226 -4.35 24.16 -5.72
CA LYS A 226 -3.71 23.56 -4.55
C LYS A 226 -2.86 22.33 -4.91
N ASP A 227 -3.30 21.54 -5.89
CA ASP A 227 -2.55 20.36 -6.36
C ASP A 227 -1.27 20.79 -7.09
N TRP A 228 -1.34 21.86 -7.87
CA TRP A 228 -0.18 22.44 -8.56
C TRP A 228 0.87 23.00 -7.60
N ILE A 229 0.44 23.78 -6.61
CA ILE A 229 1.35 24.33 -5.60
C ILE A 229 2.07 23.21 -4.86
N LEU A 230 1.33 22.17 -4.48
CA LEU A 230 1.88 21.06 -3.71
C LEU A 230 2.81 20.19 -4.57
N PHE A 231 2.48 19.98 -5.85
CA PHE A 231 3.35 19.32 -6.80
C PHE A 231 4.67 20.08 -6.98
N LEU A 232 4.62 21.40 -7.20
CA LEU A 232 5.80 22.26 -7.37
C LEU A 232 6.70 22.29 -6.12
N LEU A 233 6.10 22.36 -4.93
CA LEU A 233 6.86 22.38 -3.68
C LEU A 233 7.67 21.08 -3.52
N ILE A 234 7.05 19.94 -3.82
CA ILE A 234 7.69 18.63 -3.63
C ILE A 234 8.72 18.34 -4.71
N THR A 235 8.46 18.74 -5.97
CA THR A 235 9.49 18.64 -7.02
C THR A 235 10.67 19.56 -6.73
N SER A 236 10.42 20.80 -6.28
CA SER A 236 11.49 21.71 -5.86
C SER A 236 12.32 21.12 -4.73
N PHE A 237 11.67 20.55 -3.71
CA PHE A 237 12.36 19.88 -2.60
C PHE A 237 13.19 18.68 -3.07
N ALA A 238 12.64 17.85 -3.96
CA ALA A 238 13.37 16.72 -4.55
C ALA A 238 14.62 17.19 -5.33
N ILE A 239 14.49 18.24 -6.14
CA ILE A 239 15.59 18.80 -6.93
C ILE A 239 16.68 19.35 -6.01
N THR A 240 16.33 20.14 -5.00
CA THR A 240 17.31 20.65 -4.04
C THR A 240 18.11 19.54 -3.36
N ILE A 241 17.48 18.39 -3.10
CA ILE A 241 18.13 17.24 -2.45
C ILE A 241 19.08 16.49 -3.39
N ILE A 242 18.77 16.45 -4.68
CA ILE A 242 19.61 15.80 -5.68
C ILE A 242 20.87 16.63 -5.96
N TYR A 243 20.76 17.96 -5.94
CA TYR A 243 21.86 18.88 -6.25
C TYR A 243 22.78 19.22 -5.05
N VAL A 244 22.22 19.32 -3.84
CA VAL A 244 23.01 19.39 -2.60
C VAL A 244 23.55 18.01 -2.29
#